data_AF-A0A1F9KL39-F1
#
_entry.id   AF-A0A1F9KL39-F1
#
_cell.length_a   1.000
_cell.length_b   1.000
_cell.length_c   1.000
_cell.angle_alpha   90.00
_cell.angle_beta   90.00
_cell.angle_gamma   90.00
#
_symmetry.space_group_name_H-M   'P 1'
#
loop_
_entity.id
_entity.type
_entity.pdbx_description
1 polymer ?
#
loop_
_entity_poly.entity_id
_entity_poly.type
_entity_poly.pdbx_seq_one_letter_code
_entity_poly.pdbx_strand_id
1 'polypeptide(L)'
;MPWEWIEPEVFLTHRGVRIFHAYKDELSDVPLEFWYSTFSTAGPGSPYEFDVRDLPGYRSRYGADEISEHERVVKAAIDTGLLQSDTAVTLDRHA
;
A
#
# COMPACT_ATOMS: atom_id res chain seq x y z
N MET A 1 23.28 2.11 19.05
CA MET A 1 23.06 1.45 17.75
C MET A 1 22.60 2.51 16.77
N PRO A 2 23.12 2.60 15.54
CA PRO A 2 22.51 3.46 14.54
C PRO A 2 21.13 2.90 14.18
N TRP A 3 20.12 3.76 14.07
CA TRP A 3 18.80 3.40 13.59
C TRP A 3 18.91 3.24 12.06
N GLU A 4 18.67 2.03 11.55
CA GLU A 4 18.65 1.76 10.12
C GLU A 4 17.20 1.79 9.65
N TRP A 5 16.92 2.64 8.67
CA TRP A 5 15.62 2.67 8.02
C TRP A 5 15.44 1.39 7.21
N ILE A 6 14.37 0.64 7.48
CA ILE A 6 14.02 -0.56 6.73
C ILE A 6 13.04 -0.16 5.63
N GLU A 7 13.37 -0.46 4.38
CA GLU A 7 12.45 -0.24 3.26
C GLU A 7 11.24 -1.20 3.39
N PRO A 8 10.00 -0.69 3.35
CA PRO A 8 8.81 -1.51 3.53
C PRO A 8 8.63 -2.49 2.38
N GLU A 9 8.11 -3.67 2.70
CA GLU A 9 7.86 -4.72 1.72
C GLU A 9 6.75 -4.32 0.73
N VAL A 10 6.95 -4.63 -0.55
CA VAL A 10 5.94 -4.41 -1.59
C VAL A 10 4.87 -5.50 -1.47
N PHE A 11 3.64 -5.10 -1.18
CA PHE A 11 2.49 -5.98 -1.17
C PHE A 11 2.08 -6.37 -2.60
N LEU A 12 1.90 -5.38 -3.48
CA LEU A 12 1.60 -5.63 -4.90
C LEU A 12 2.01 -4.47 -5.80
N THR A 13 2.13 -4.78 -7.09
CA THR A 13 2.24 -3.79 -8.17
C THR A 13 1.13 -4.03 -9.19
N HIS A 14 0.36 -2.99 -9.51
CA HIS A 14 -0.70 -3.07 -10.52
C HIS A 14 -0.79 -1.76 -11.29
N ARG A 15 -0.80 -1.82 -12.63
CA ARG A 15 -0.81 -0.65 -13.54
C ARG A 15 0.23 0.44 -13.20
N GLY A 16 1.40 0.02 -12.72
CA GLY A 16 2.49 0.94 -12.35
C GLY A 16 2.36 1.56 -10.95
N VAL A 17 1.25 1.33 -10.24
CA VAL A 17 1.10 1.71 -8.84
C VAL A 17 1.66 0.60 -7.96
N ARG A 18 2.57 0.97 -7.06
CA ARG A 18 3.13 0.08 -6.03
C ARG A 18 2.41 0.33 -4.71
N ILE A 19 2.04 -0.75 -4.04
CA ILE A 19 1.41 -0.74 -2.71
C ILE A 19 2.35 -1.47 -1.76
N PHE A 20 2.60 -0.87 -0.61
CA PHE A 20 3.54 -1.33 0.39
C PHE A 20 2.80 -1.76 1.65
N HIS A 21 3.39 -2.67 2.42
CA HIS A 21 2.89 -2.97 3.76
C HIS A 21 3.10 -1.77 4.69
N ALA A 22 2.10 -1.49 5.52
CA ALA A 22 2.24 -0.53 6.61
C ALA A 22 2.71 -1.26 7.88
N TYR A 23 3.45 -0.55 8.73
CA TYR A 23 4.01 -1.07 9.98
C TYR A 23 3.59 -0.16 11.12
N LYS A 24 3.51 -0.73 12.33
CA LYS A 24 3.11 0.04 13.53
C LYS A 24 4.08 1.18 13.82
N ASP A 25 5.37 0.92 13.59
CA ASP A 25 6.47 1.84 13.78
C ASP A 25 7.68 1.38 12.95
N GLU A 26 8.69 2.25 12.86
CA GLU A 26 9.92 2.01 12.08
C GLU A 26 10.78 0.85 12.63
N LEU A 27 10.46 0.32 13.82
CA LEU A 27 11.17 -0.77 14.47
C LEU A 27 10.43 -2.11 14.35
N SER A 28 9.22 -2.10 13.80
CA SER A 28 8.39 -3.28 13.68
C SER A 28 8.72 -4.06 12.42
N ASP A 29 8.95 -5.36 12.56
CA ASP A 29 9.18 -6.32 11.48
C ASP A 29 7.90 -7.02 11.01
N VAL A 30 6.79 -6.82 11.74
CA VAL A 30 5.50 -7.44 11.44
C VAL A 30 4.57 -6.39 10.80
N PRO A 31 4.11 -6.63 9.55
CA PRO A 31 3.20 -5.71 8.90
C PRO A 31 1.82 -5.72 9.56
N LEU A 32 1.13 -4.58 9.48
CA LEU A 32 -0.26 -4.46 9.90
C LEU A 32 -1.16 -5.15 8.89
N GLU A 33 -1.88 -6.17 9.33
CA GLU A 33 -2.68 -7.09 8.51
C GLU A 33 -3.62 -6.42 7.48
N PHE A 34 -4.25 -5.31 7.86
CA PHE A 34 -5.23 -4.60 7.03
C PHE A 34 -4.74 -3.26 6.48
N TRP A 35 -3.52 -2.85 6.83
CA TRP A 35 -3.02 -1.51 6.54
C TRP A 35 -1.89 -1.55 5.51
N TYR A 36 -2.00 -0.64 4.55
CA TYR A 36 -1.09 -0.54 3.42
C TYR A 36 -0.77 0.92 3.14
N SER A 37 0.25 1.15 2.31
CA SER A 37 0.67 2.48 1.89
C SER A 37 0.84 2.57 0.37
N THR A 38 0.54 3.73 -0.21
CA THR A 38 0.87 4.06 -1.61
C THR A 38 2.29 4.63 -1.79
N PHE A 39 3.04 4.79 -0.70
CA PHE A 39 4.36 5.39 -0.68
C PHE A 39 5.38 4.55 0.11
N SER A 40 6.57 4.36 -0.45
CA SER A 40 7.62 3.49 0.12
C SER A 40 8.31 4.07 1.35
N THR A 41 8.11 5.35 1.65
CA THR A 41 8.67 5.98 2.85
C THR A 41 7.58 6.56 3.76
N ALA A 42 6.36 6.06 3.64
CA ALA A 42 5.30 6.42 4.58
C ALA A 42 5.63 5.82 5.95
N GLY A 43 5.61 6.68 6.97
CA GLY A 43 5.62 6.25 8.37
C GLY A 43 4.20 6.11 8.92
N PRO A 44 4.06 5.57 10.14
CA PRO A 44 2.77 5.38 10.79
C PRO A 44 1.96 6.67 10.89
N GLY A 45 0.68 6.61 10.53
CA GLY A 45 -0.24 7.76 10.55
C GLY A 45 -0.05 8.73 9.39
N SER A 46 0.75 8.35 8.39
CA SER A 46 0.93 9.09 7.15
C SER A 46 -0.37 9.17 6.35
N PRO A 47 -0.64 10.27 5.61
CA PRO A 47 -1.80 10.36 4.72
C PRO A 47 -1.76 9.39 3.53
N TYR A 48 -0.63 8.72 3.31
CA TYR A 48 -0.47 7.70 2.27
C TYR A 48 -0.87 6.29 2.73
N GLU A 49 -1.14 6.12 4.03
CA GLU A 49 -1.63 4.87 4.60
C GLU A 49 -3.16 4.75 4.47
N PHE A 50 -3.63 3.52 4.28
CA PHE A 50 -5.06 3.23 4.21
C PHE A 50 -5.36 1.84 4.77
N ASP A 51 -6.56 1.71 5.33
CA ASP A 51 -7.13 0.42 5.70
C ASP A 51 -7.85 -0.19 4.50
N VAL A 52 -7.46 -1.40 4.09
CA VAL A 52 -8.06 -2.09 2.93
C VAL A 52 -9.57 -2.30 3.08
N ARG A 53 -10.06 -2.34 4.33
CA ARG A 53 -11.47 -2.57 4.66
C ARG A 53 -12.34 -1.36 4.35
N ASP A 54 -11.72 -0.18 4.27
CA ASP A 54 -12.41 1.07 3.90
C ASP A 54 -12.53 1.23 2.38
N LEU A 55 -11.89 0.37 1.59
CA LEU A 55 -11.97 0.43 0.14
C LEU A 55 -13.32 -0.10 -0.39
N PRO A 56 -13.86 0.51 -1.46
CA PRO A 56 -15.10 0.05 -2.08
C PRO A 56 -15.01 -1.41 -2.53
N GLY A 57 -16.04 -2.19 -2.16
CA GLY A 57 -16.16 -3.57 -2.60
C GLY A 57 -15.36 -4.56 -1.76
N TYR A 58 -14.75 -4.14 -0.64
CA TYR A 58 -14.25 -5.05 0.38
C TYR A 58 -15.40 -5.87 0.96
N ARG A 59 -15.27 -7.20 0.90
CA ARG A 59 -16.25 -8.14 1.44
C ARG A 59 -15.55 -9.10 2.38
N SER A 60 -15.26 -8.65 3.61
CA SER A 60 -14.84 -9.59 4.68
C SER A 60 -16.00 -10.50 5.01
N ARG A 61 -16.02 -11.71 4.43
CA ARG A 61 -16.83 -12.84 4.88
C ARG A 61 -16.16 -14.16 4.50
N TYR A 62 -15.87 -14.94 5.54
CA TYR A 62 -15.59 -16.38 5.58
C TYR A 62 -15.62 -17.11 4.22
N GLY A 63 -14.45 -17.57 3.76
CA GLY A 63 -14.31 -18.57 2.71
C GLY A 63 -13.35 -18.22 1.57
N ALA A 64 -13.01 -16.94 1.39
CA ALA A 64 -11.92 -16.52 0.51
C ALA A 64 -10.62 -16.38 1.30
N ASP A 65 -9.50 -16.68 0.65
CA ASP A 65 -8.16 -16.33 1.15
C ASP A 65 -8.08 -14.79 1.30
N GLU A 66 -7.73 -14.34 2.49
CA GLU A 66 -7.80 -12.92 2.88
C GLU A 66 -6.83 -12.05 2.09
N ILE A 67 -5.64 -12.58 1.81
CA ILE A 67 -4.64 -11.94 0.95
C ILE A 67 -5.18 -11.76 -0.47
N SER A 68 -5.81 -12.80 -1.02
CA SER A 68 -6.45 -12.73 -2.35
C SER A 68 -7.56 -11.68 -2.41
N GLU A 69 -8.33 -11.50 -1.33
CA GLU A 69 -9.35 -10.44 -1.25
C GLU A 69 -8.72 -9.05 -1.17
N HIS A 70 -7.65 -8.88 -0.38
CA HIS A 70 -6.91 -7.63 -0.29
C HIS A 70 -6.36 -7.23 -1.67
N GLU A 71 -5.70 -8.17 -2.35
CA GLU A 71 -5.23 -7.94 -3.72
C GLU A 71 -6.35 -7.51 -4.67
N ARG A 72 -7.48 -8.21 -4.64
CA ARG A 72 -8.63 -7.94 -5.53
C ARG A 72 -9.16 -6.52 -5.33
N VAL A 73 -9.36 -6.12 -4.07
CA VAL A 73 -9.94 -4.82 -3.72
C VAL A 73 -8.96 -3.69 -4.02
N VAL A 74 -7.67 -3.87 -3.70
CA VAL A 74 -6.62 -2.90 -4.00
C VAL A 74 -6.46 -2.72 -5.52
N LYS A 75 -6.44 -3.81 -6.30
CA LYS A 75 -6.39 -3.73 -7.77
C LYS A 75 -7.60 -2.97 -8.35
N ALA A 76 -8.80 -3.23 -7.84
CA ALA A 76 -10.01 -2.51 -8.25
C ALA A 76 -9.96 -1.01 -7.88
N ALA A 77 -9.43 -0.67 -6.71
CA ALA A 77 -9.24 0.71 -6.29
C ALA A 77 -8.21 1.45 -7.18
N ILE A 78 -7.14 0.78 -7.60
CA ILE A 78 -6.20 1.32 -8.60
C ILE A 78 -6.88 1.48 -9.96
N ASP A 79 -7.67 0.49 -10.40
CA ASP A 79 -8.35 0.53 -11.70
C ASP A 79 -9.35 1.69 -11.83
N THR A 80 -9.94 2.11 -10.71
CA THR A 80 -10.87 3.25 -10.63
C THR A 80 -10.16 4.60 -10.39
N GLY A 81 -8.86 4.58 -10.12
CA GLY A 81 -8.07 5.76 -9.79
C GLY A 81 -8.24 6.26 -8.35
N LEU A 82 -8.89 5.48 -7.47
CA LEU A 82 -9.00 5.80 -6.04
C LEU A 82 -7.64 5.69 -5.34
N LEU A 83 -6.84 4.69 -5.72
CA LEU A 83 -5.45 4.55 -5.28
C LEU A 83 -4.51 4.91 -6.42
N GLN A 84 -3.58 5.82 -6.13
CA GLN A 84 -2.54 6.26 -7.06
C GLN A 84 -1.23 6.31 -6.32
N SER A 85 -0.12 6.03 -7.01
CA SER A 85 1.20 6.31 -6.45
C SER A 85 1.42 7.82 -6.48
N ASP A 86 2.03 8.37 -5.43
CA ASP A 86 2.57 9.75 -5.45
C ASP A 86 3.86 9.82 -6.28
N THR A 87 3.85 9.13 -7.43
CA THR A 87 4.85 9.31 -8.45
C THR A 87 4.46 10.61 -9.14
N ALA A 88 5.03 11.72 -8.68
CA ALA A 88 5.41 12.77 -9.61
C ALA A 88 6.13 12.05 -10.75
N VAL A 89 5.41 11.80 -11.85
CA VAL A 89 6.03 11.46 -13.12
C VAL A 89 6.97 12.62 -13.34
N THR A 90 8.26 12.41 -13.09
CA THR A 90 9.29 13.30 -13.60
C THR A 90 9.02 13.33 -15.09
N LEU A 91 8.37 14.40 -15.54
CA LEU A 91 8.36 14.78 -16.93
C LEU A 91 9.84 14.90 -17.26
N ASP A 92 10.41 13.89 -17.91
CA ASP A 92 11.63 14.04 -18.68
C ASP A 92 11.29 15.00 -19.82
N ARG A 93 11.28 16.28 -19.47
CA ARG A 93 11.49 17.41 -20.36
C ARG A 93 12.99 17.50 -20.61
N HIS A 94 13.50 16.65 -21.49
CA HIS A 94 14.75 16.90 -22.21
C HIS A 94 14.54 16.33 -23.62
N ALA A 95 14.11 17.16 -24.57
CA ALA A 95 14.91 18.06 -25.41
C ALA A 95 15.24 17.38 -26.75
#